data_AF-A0A2E7Z1K9-F1
#
_entry.id   AF-A0A2E7Z1K9-F1
#
_cell.length_a   1.000
_cell.length_b   1.000
_cell.length_c   1.000
_cell.angle_alpha   90.00
_cell.angle_beta   90.00
_cell.angle_gamma   90.00
#
_symmetry.space_group_name_H-M   'P 1'
#
loop_
_entity.id
_entity.type
_entity.pdbx_description
1 polymer ?
#
loop_
_entity_poly.entity_id
_entity_poly.type
_entity_poly.pdbx_seq_one_letter_code
_entity_poly.pdbx_strand_id
1 'polypeptide(L)' 'MITSGKPVFVEFFSNSCTACLASQPIVQSLESEMDDDVQILKLNVQTQSQDSWFAITVPT' A
#
# COMPACT_ATOMS: atom_id res chain seq x y z
N MET A 1 -11.87 -3.32 10.29
CA MET A 1 -11.22 -2.73 11.49
C MET A 1 -9.80 -3.25 11.55
N ILE A 2 -8.80 -2.39 11.75
CA ILE A 2 -7.44 -2.83 12.10
C ILE A 2 -7.49 -3.30 13.55
N THR A 3 -7.44 -4.62 13.76
CA THR A 3 -7.52 -5.24 15.10
C THR A 3 -6.14 -5.75 15.50
N SER A 4 -5.74 -5.55 16.76
CA SER A 4 -4.35 -5.63 17.27
C SER A 4 -3.72 -7.05 17.35
N GLY A 5 -4.06 -7.97 16.46
CA GLY A 5 -3.56 -9.35 16.47
C GLY A 5 -2.43 -9.65 15.50
N LYS A 6 -2.41 -8.97 14.34
CA LYS A 6 -1.38 -9.13 13.31
C LYS A 6 -0.89 -7.75 12.85
N PRO A 7 0.41 -7.53 12.63
CA PRO A 7 0.89 -6.31 12.00
C PRO A 7 0.19 -6.07 10.66
N VAL A 8 -0.11 -4.80 10.38
CA VAL A 8 -0.79 -4.39 9.14
C VAL A 8 0.21 -3.63 8.27
N PHE A 9 0.49 -4.16 7.09
CA PHE A 9 1.24 -3.48 6.05
C PHE A 9 0.28 -2.74 5.14
N VAL A 10 0.45 -1.43 5.02
CA VAL A 10 -0.41 -0.58 4.18
C VAL A 10 0.42 -0.05 3.02
N GLU A 11 0.06 -0.44 1.80
CA GLU A 11 0.65 0.09 0.57
C GLU A 11 -0.23 1.21 0.02
N PHE A 12 0.32 2.41 -0.10
CA PHE A 12 -0.29 3.51 -0.83
C PHE A 12 0.17 3.45 -2.29
N PHE A 13 -0.77 3.32 -3.22
CA PHE A 13 -0.47 3.19 -4.65
C PHE A 13 -1.43 4.02 -5.51
N SER A 14 -1.08 4.19 -6.79
CA SER A 14 -1.97 4.74 -7.81
C SER A 14 -1.86 3.94 -9.10
N ASN A 15 -2.97 3.82 -9.83
CA ASN A 15 -2.98 3.19 -11.15
C ASN A 15 -2.21 3.99 -12.21
N SER A 16 -1.96 5.28 -11.98
CA SER A 16 -1.17 6.14 -12.86
C SER A 16 0.31 6.21 -12.48
N CYS A 17 0.74 5.42 -11.50
CA CYS A 17 2.09 5.43 -10.96
C CYS A 17 2.92 4.25 -11.52
N THR A 18 3.85 4.55 -12.42
CA THR A 18 4.73 3.52 -13.03
C THR A 18 5.60 2.83 -12.00
N ALA A 19 6.11 3.55 -11.00
CA ALA A 19 6.89 2.97 -9.91
C ALA A 19 6.07 1.96 -9.07
N CYS A 20 4.76 2.20 -8.94
CA CYS A 20 3.84 1.32 -8.23
C CYS A 20 3.62 0.01 -8.99
N LEU A 21 3.55 0.07 -10.32
CA LEU A 21 3.51 -1.14 -11.16
C LEU A 21 4.80 -1.96 -11.01
N ALA A 22 5.95 -1.29 -10.88
CA ALA A 22 7.23 -1.95 -10.66
C ALA A 22 7.36 -2.57 -9.25
N SER A 23 6.69 -2.03 -8.23
CA SER A 23 6.70 -2.57 -6.86
C SER A 23 5.71 -3.71 -6.64
N GLN A 24 4.67 -3.86 -7.48
CA GLN A 24 3.69 -4.95 -7.38
C GLN A 24 4.26 -6.35 -7.13
N PRO A 25 5.28 -6.85 -7.86
CA PRO A 25 5.81 -8.19 -7.62
C PRO A 25 6.48 -8.33 -6.25
N ILE A 26 7.06 -7.25 -5.72
CA ILE A 26 7.69 -7.23 -4.39
C ILE A 26 6.62 -7.40 -3.31
N VAL A 27 5.52 -6.65 -3.42
CA VAL A 27 4.41 -6.73 -2.47
C VAL A 27 3.68 -8.08 -2.57
N GLN A 28 3.58 -8.67 -3.77
CA GLN A 28 3.06 -10.03 -3.94
C GLN A 28 3.97 -11.10 -3.32
N SER A 29 5.30 -10.96 -3.43
CA SER A 29 6.25 -11.84 -2.73
C SER A 29 6.06 -11.74 -1.22
N LEU A 30 5.95 -10.52 -0.70
CA LEU A 30 5.70 -10.27 0.72
C LEU A 30 4.38 -10.91 1.19
N GLU A 31 3.30 -10.78 0.40
CA GLU A 31 2.01 -11.41 0.69
C GLU A 31 2.13 -12.94 0.76
N SER A 32 2.86 -13.55 -0.16
CA SER A 32 3.08 -14.99 -0.20
C SER A 32 4.02 -15.50 0.91
N GLU A 33 5.01 -14.70 1.31
CA GLU A 33 6.00 -15.08 2.32
C GLU A 33 5.46 -14.89 3.74
N MET A 34 4.63 -13.86 3.94
CA MET A 34 4.10 -13.50 5.25
C MET A 34 2.72 -14.08 5.51
N ASP A 35 1.98 -14.57 4.51
CA ASP A 35 0.71 -15.30 4.59
C ASP A 35 -0.16 -14.92 5.82
N ASP A 36 -0.06 -15.70 6.89
CA ASP A 36 -0.85 -15.53 8.11
C ASP A 36 -0.22 -14.62 9.18
N ASP A 37 0.97 -14.08 9.00
CA ASP A 37 1.67 -13.24 9.97
C ASP A 37 1.37 -11.74 9.79
N VAL A 38 0.98 -11.30 8.59
CA VAL A 38 0.70 -9.88 8.28
C VAL A 38 -0.59 -9.71 7.50
N GLN A 39 -1.34 -8.67 7.84
CA GLN A 39 -2.45 -8.21 7.00
C GLN A 39 -1.95 -7.16 6.02
N ILE A 40 -2.10 -7.40 4.71
CA ILE A 40 -1.74 -6.45 3.66
C ILE A 40 -2.99 -5.69 3.21
N LEU A 41 -2.94 -4.35 3.24
CA LEU A 41 -3.98 -3.46 2.75
C LEU A 41 -3.40 -2.55 1.65
N LYS A 42 -4.08 -2.49 0.50
CA LYS A 42 -3.67 -1.63 -0.63
C LYS A 42 -4.66 -0.47 -0.76
N LEU A 43 -4.17 0.76 -0.62
CA LEU A 43 -4.96 1.98 -0.70
C LEU A 43 -4.63 2.72 -1.99
N ASN A 44 -5.61 2.74 -2.91
CA ASN A 44 -5.50 3.51 -4.13
C ASN A 44 -5.75 4.99 -3.84
N VAL A 45 -4.68 5.79 -3.87
CA VAL A 45 -4.76 7.24 -3.70
C VAL A 45 -4.99 7.90 -5.06
N GLN A 46 -6.22 8.35 -5.28
CA GLN A 46 -6.50 9.33 -6.32
C GLN A 46 -6.10 10.70 -5.79
N THR A 47 -5.27 11.43 -6.52
CA THR A 47 -4.93 12.83 -6.24
C THR A 47 -6.14 13.72 -6.49
N GLN A 48 -7.13 13.66 -5.60
CA GLN A 48 -8.17 14.67 -5.52
C GLN A 48 -7.65 15.76 -4.59
N SER A 49 -7.23 16.85 -5.21
CA SER A 49 -6.67 18.05 -4.59
C SER A 49 -7.58 18.60 -3.49
N GLN A 50 -7.38 18.23 -2.21
CA GLN A 50 -8.06 18.96 -1.12
C GLN A 50 -7.26 19.17 0.16
N ASP A 51 -5.99 18.77 0.25
CA ASP A 51 -5.08 19.37 1.24
C ASP A 51 -3.63 18.97 0.96
N SER A 52 -2.79 19.94 0.56
CA SER A 52 -1.44 19.68 0.06
C SER A 52 -0.41 19.30 1.14
N TRP A 53 -0.83 19.21 2.41
CA TRP A 53 0.06 18.97 3.54
C TRP A 53 0.17 17.48 3.93
N PHE A 54 -0.72 16.62 3.39
CA PHE A 54 -0.62 15.16 3.43
C PHE A 54 -0.41 14.57 2.03
N ALA A 55 0.58 15.09 1.29
CA ALA A 55 1.00 14.45 0.06
C ALA A 55 1.76 13.15 0.40
N ILE A 56 1.06 12.02 0.41
CA ILE A 56 1.70 10.70 0.45
C ILE A 56 2.32 10.46 -0.93
N THR A 57 3.64 10.37 -0.99
CA THR A 57 4.36 9.93 -2.20
C THR A 57 4.02 8.45 -2.43
N VAL A 58 3.82 8.05 -3.68
CA VAL A 58 3.58 6.64 -4.04
C VAL A 58 4.69 6.09 -4.94
N PRO A 59 5.06 4.80 -4.81
CA PRO A 59 4.59 3.85 -3.80
C PRO A 59 5.21 4.13 -2.42
N THR A 60 4.50 3.82 -1.33
CA THR A 60 5.00 3.86 0.06
C THR A 60 4.25 2.86 0.91
#